data_AF-A0A7Y3WU13-F1
#
_entry.id   AF-A0A7Y3WU13-F1
#
_cell.length_a   1.000
_cell.length_b   1.000
_cell.length_c   1.000
_cell.angle_alpha   90.00
_cell.angle_beta   90.00
_cell.angle_gamma   90.00
#
_symmetry.space_group_name_H-M   'P 1'
#
loop_
_entity.id
_entity.type
_entity.pdbx_description
1 polymer ?
#
loop_
_entity_poly.entity_id
_entity_poly.type
_entity_poly.pdbx_seq_one_letter_code
_entity_poly.pdbx_strand_id
1 'polypeptide(L)'
;MTLYKLLRYAYGLRELKLFNEAEHDIVNFKFFDLLIYELYVEAEDLLHRGIQKSYIKRGENLSSSRGRIDINRLCGQGGITKDTLPCNYFNRDENNILNKTLLAGLKLGLNLVLETGLKIKLQKLCFSLEENISAITLTRASLKSARNSINRLNRRYSAVLEVINILYESQGIQLEGSSKHINLRGYFFDMNAFFETLIGRLLQNCSEGYSVKDQYSLHDMFIYTSGFNPCNRKSPTPRPDFALMKEGRVVKLLDAKYKDLWERSLPAKMLYQLAIYAVSGIGDKTATILYPTLSDIPATAKIDINDPVTCGNIASVILQPVNLEKVAEIVSGDLGELMGYVMEIIY
;
A
#
# COMPACT_ATOMS: atom_id res chain seq x y z
N MET A 1 16.22 -4.83 12.12
CA MET A 1 14.85 -5.39 12.19
C MET A 1 13.75 -4.33 12.21
N THR A 2 14.00 -3.14 12.77
CA THR A 2 13.08 -1.98 12.86
C THR A 2 12.27 -1.73 11.59
N LEU A 3 12.94 -1.51 10.46
CA LEU A 3 12.26 -1.21 9.19
C LEU A 3 11.33 -2.34 8.72
N TYR A 4 11.72 -3.60 8.92
CA TYR A 4 10.88 -4.74 8.56
C TYR A 4 9.63 -4.84 9.45
N LYS A 5 9.77 -4.62 10.77
CA LYS A 5 8.63 -4.54 11.70
C LYS A 5 7.66 -3.43 11.30
N LEU A 6 8.18 -2.23 11.03
CA LEU A 6 7.38 -1.09 10.59
C LEU A 6 6.70 -1.36 9.24
N LEU A 7 7.39 -2.05 8.32
CA LEU A 7 6.82 -2.44 7.04
C LEU A 7 5.63 -3.37 7.21
N ARG A 8 5.81 -4.44 7.99
CA ARG A 8 4.72 -5.40 8.25
C ARG A 8 3.56 -4.73 8.93
N TYR A 9 3.85 -3.91 9.93
CA TYR A 9 2.85 -3.11 10.60
C TYR A 9 2.11 -2.23 9.59
N ALA A 10 2.78 -1.31 8.88
CA ALA A 10 2.17 -0.37 7.94
C ALA A 10 1.20 -1.05 6.94
N TYR A 11 1.62 -2.16 6.33
CA TYR A 11 0.81 -2.85 5.31
C TYR A 11 -0.08 -3.97 5.87
N GLY A 12 -0.04 -4.23 7.18
CA GLY A 12 -0.90 -5.21 7.85
C GLY A 12 -0.56 -6.64 7.48
N LEU A 13 0.72 -6.86 7.25
CA LEU A 13 1.29 -8.16 6.99
C LEU A 13 1.38 -8.90 8.32
N ARG A 14 1.17 -10.21 8.28
CA ARG A 14 1.05 -11.01 9.49
C ARG A 14 2.39 -11.21 10.13
N GLU A 15 2.41 -11.39 11.46
CA GLU A 15 3.56 -11.95 12.15
C GLU A 15 3.69 -13.44 11.85
N LEU A 16 4.44 -13.75 10.81
CA LEU A 16 4.99 -15.06 10.56
C LEU A 16 6.09 -15.30 11.60
N LYS A 17 5.94 -16.38 12.38
CA LYS A 17 6.97 -16.86 13.30
C LYS A 17 8.19 -17.26 12.48
N LEU A 18 9.17 -16.38 12.44
CA LEU A 18 10.47 -16.69 11.88
C LEU A 18 11.12 -17.68 12.85
N PHE A 19 11.47 -18.87 12.37
CA PHE A 19 12.31 -19.76 13.17
C PHE A 19 13.67 -19.08 13.38
N ASN A 20 14.27 -19.21 14.56
CA ASN A 20 15.47 -18.46 14.99
C ASN A 20 16.64 -18.46 13.96
N GLU A 21 16.78 -19.49 13.13
CA GLU A 21 17.78 -19.52 12.04
C GLU A 21 17.50 -18.48 10.95
N ALA A 22 16.23 -18.25 10.60
CA ALA A 22 15.84 -17.22 9.65
C ALA A 22 16.08 -15.81 10.20
N GLU A 23 15.93 -15.59 11.51
CA GLU A 23 16.17 -14.27 12.10
C GLU A 23 17.61 -13.79 11.92
N HIS A 24 18.61 -14.68 12.07
CA HIS A 24 20.01 -14.35 11.86
C HIS A 24 20.35 -14.04 10.40
N ASP A 25 19.72 -14.75 9.44
CA ASP A 25 19.91 -14.49 8.01
C ASP A 25 19.29 -13.14 7.57
N ILE A 26 18.12 -12.80 8.12
CA ILE A 26 17.34 -11.60 7.78
C ILE A 26 18.04 -10.30 8.20
N VAL A 27 18.89 -10.31 9.24
CA VAL A 27 19.63 -9.11 9.69
C VAL A 27 20.49 -8.51 8.57
N ASN A 28 21.00 -9.36 7.67
CA ASN A 28 21.87 -8.93 6.57
C ASN A 28 21.12 -8.63 5.26
N PHE A 29 19.80 -8.81 5.23
CA PHE A 29 19.02 -8.62 4.01
C PHE A 29 18.94 -7.14 3.67
N LYS A 30 19.14 -6.83 2.39
CA LYS A 30 18.75 -5.53 1.87
C LYS A 30 17.23 -5.41 1.93
N PHE A 31 16.73 -4.18 1.95
CA PHE A 31 15.29 -3.91 2.05
C PHE A 31 14.43 -4.69 1.03
N PHE A 32 14.88 -4.78 -0.22
CA PHE A 32 14.17 -5.56 -1.23
C PHE A 32 14.20 -7.06 -0.95
N ASP A 33 15.31 -7.61 -0.45
CA ASP A 33 15.37 -9.01 -0.05
C ASP A 33 14.41 -9.30 1.12
N LEU A 34 14.20 -8.35 2.04
CA LEU A 34 13.18 -8.46 3.10
C LEU A 34 11.75 -8.53 2.55
N LEU A 35 11.41 -7.66 1.59
CA LEU A 35 10.11 -7.70 0.92
C LEU A 35 9.89 -9.00 0.15
N ILE A 36 10.92 -9.47 -0.54
CA ILE A 36 10.87 -10.70 -1.33
C ILE A 36 10.79 -11.92 -0.40
N TYR A 37 11.46 -11.86 0.75
CA TYR A 37 11.35 -12.87 1.78
C TYR A 37 9.93 -12.94 2.33
N GLU A 38 9.30 -11.80 2.62
CA GLU A 38 7.89 -11.75 3.02
C GLU A 38 6.97 -12.38 1.96
N LEU A 39 7.20 -12.03 0.68
CA LEU A 39 6.48 -12.63 -0.45
C LEU A 39 6.65 -14.15 -0.45
N TYR A 40 7.86 -14.64 -0.25
CA TYR A 40 8.16 -16.07 -0.20
C TYR A 40 7.41 -16.75 0.94
N VAL A 41 7.47 -16.24 2.17
CA VAL A 41 6.83 -16.89 3.33
C VAL A 41 5.30 -16.88 3.20
N GLU A 42 4.70 -15.79 2.74
CA GLU A 42 3.24 -15.72 2.50
C GLU A 42 2.81 -16.68 1.38
N ALA A 43 3.60 -16.78 0.30
CA ALA A 43 3.32 -17.71 -0.80
C ALA A 43 3.50 -19.18 -0.38
N GLU A 44 4.50 -19.46 0.46
CA GLU A 44 4.76 -20.77 1.03
C GLU A 44 3.61 -21.21 1.96
N ASP A 45 3.10 -20.34 2.85
CA ASP A 45 1.93 -20.64 3.69
C ASP A 45 0.68 -20.94 2.84
N LEU A 46 0.46 -20.19 1.74
CA LEU A 46 -0.64 -20.46 0.82
C LEU A 46 -0.56 -21.85 0.18
N LEU A 47 0.64 -22.29 -0.20
CA LEU A 47 0.85 -23.62 -0.78
C LEU A 47 0.67 -24.74 0.26
N HIS A 48 1.25 -24.59 1.45
CA HIS A 48 1.12 -25.57 2.54
C HIS A 48 -0.33 -25.83 2.94
N ARG A 49 -1.19 -24.80 2.87
CA ARG A 49 -2.61 -24.92 3.22
C ARG A 49 -3.50 -25.35 2.04
N GLY A 50 -2.93 -25.53 0.85
CA GLY A 50 -3.64 -25.79 -0.39
C GLY A 50 -4.04 -24.50 -1.10
N ILE A 51 -3.50 -24.33 -2.30
CA ILE A 51 -3.74 -23.14 -3.10
C ILE A 51 -5.20 -23.04 -3.55
N GLN A 52 -5.72 -21.82 -3.68
CA GLN A 52 -7.13 -21.60 -4.01
C GLN A 52 -7.47 -22.17 -5.38
N LYS A 53 -8.53 -22.98 -5.45
CA LYS A 53 -9.15 -23.44 -6.70
C LYS A 53 -10.43 -22.66 -6.98
N SER A 54 -10.67 -22.36 -8.25
CA SER A 54 -11.87 -21.66 -8.70
C SER A 54 -12.60 -22.47 -9.77
N TYR A 55 -13.92 -22.35 -9.84
CA TYR A 55 -14.72 -22.95 -10.89
C TYR A 55 -14.59 -22.11 -12.17
N ILE A 56 -13.80 -22.57 -13.12
CA ILE A 56 -13.58 -21.90 -14.40
C ILE A 56 -14.51 -22.52 -15.44
N LYS A 57 -15.31 -21.70 -16.11
CA LYS A 57 -16.18 -22.13 -17.21
C LYS A 57 -15.32 -22.51 -18.41
N ARG A 58 -15.50 -23.71 -18.93
CA ARG A 58 -14.91 -24.19 -20.19
C ARG A 58 -16.00 -24.57 -21.17
N GLY A 59 -15.76 -24.25 -22.44
CA GLY A 59 -16.62 -24.60 -23.56
C GLY A 59 -15.82 -25.44 -24.55
N GLU A 60 -16.04 -26.75 -24.57
CA GLU A 60 -15.28 -27.71 -25.38
C GLU A 60 -16.22 -28.70 -26.09
N ASN A 61 -15.78 -29.27 -27.21
CA ASN A 61 -16.50 -30.37 -27.87
C ASN A 61 -16.03 -31.68 -27.24
N LEU A 62 -16.93 -32.39 -26.56
CA LEU A 62 -16.60 -33.60 -25.80
C LEU A 62 -17.28 -34.83 -26.39
N SER A 63 -16.58 -35.95 -26.45
CA SER A 63 -17.14 -37.24 -26.87
C SER A 63 -18.17 -37.81 -25.89
N SER A 64 -18.12 -37.38 -24.63
CA SER A 64 -19.10 -37.69 -23.59
C SER A 64 -19.64 -36.40 -22.98
N SER A 65 -20.94 -36.35 -22.69
CA SER A 65 -21.58 -35.16 -22.17
C SER A 65 -21.05 -34.83 -20.77
N ARG A 66 -20.60 -33.59 -20.59
CA ARG A 66 -20.17 -33.06 -19.29
C ARG A 66 -20.73 -31.67 -19.09
N GLY A 67 -21.43 -31.45 -17.97
CA GLY A 67 -22.09 -30.17 -17.71
C GLY A 67 -23.28 -29.93 -18.65
N ARG A 68 -23.43 -28.71 -19.17
CA ARG A 68 -24.58 -28.31 -20.00
C ARG A 68 -24.20 -28.33 -21.48
N ILE A 69 -24.97 -29.05 -22.28
CA ILE A 69 -24.85 -29.00 -23.75
C ILE A 69 -25.22 -27.59 -24.23
N ASP A 70 -24.35 -27.00 -25.06
CA ASP A 70 -24.59 -25.72 -25.72
C ASP A 70 -25.48 -25.95 -26.95
N ILE A 71 -26.79 -25.96 -26.72
CA ILE A 71 -27.80 -26.23 -27.76
C ILE A 71 -27.69 -25.22 -28.90
N ASN A 72 -27.41 -23.95 -28.59
CA ASN A 72 -27.27 -22.91 -29.63
C ASN A 72 -26.10 -23.23 -30.56
N ARG A 73 -24.94 -23.59 -29.99
CA ARG A 73 -23.77 -24.00 -30.77
C ARG A 73 -24.00 -25.30 -31.54
N LEU A 74 -24.74 -26.26 -30.96
CA LEU A 74 -25.09 -27.52 -31.60
C LEU A 74 -26.02 -27.30 -32.81
N CYS A 75 -27.09 -26.53 -32.64
CA CYS A 75 -28.00 -26.19 -33.74
C CYS A 75 -27.30 -25.39 -34.84
N GLY A 76 -26.43 -24.44 -34.48
CA GLY A 76 -25.65 -23.66 -35.44
C GLY A 76 -24.65 -24.49 -36.25
N GLN A 77 -24.27 -25.68 -35.79
CA GLN A 77 -23.41 -26.64 -36.49
C GLN A 77 -24.20 -27.64 -37.36
N GLY A 78 -25.53 -27.48 -37.48
CA GLY A 78 -26.40 -28.40 -38.21
C GLY A 78 -26.80 -29.65 -37.42
N GLY A 79 -26.69 -29.62 -36.10
CA GLY A 79 -26.98 -30.77 -35.23
C GLY A 79 -25.75 -31.65 -34.96
N ILE A 80 -25.98 -32.92 -34.64
CA ILE A 80 -24.90 -33.88 -34.33
C ILE A 80 -24.28 -34.35 -35.65
N THR A 81 -23.21 -33.67 -36.07
CA THR A 81 -22.46 -33.98 -37.31
C THR A 81 -21.12 -34.67 -37.03
N LYS A 82 -20.68 -34.69 -35.77
CA LYS A 82 -19.44 -35.31 -35.28
C LYS A 82 -19.73 -36.11 -34.01
N ASP A 83 -18.85 -37.02 -33.64
CA ASP A 83 -18.91 -37.81 -32.40
C ASP A 83 -18.58 -36.99 -31.14
N THR A 84 -18.90 -35.70 -31.14
CA THR A 84 -18.62 -34.76 -30.04
C THR A 84 -19.76 -33.77 -29.87
N LEU A 85 -20.07 -33.42 -28.62
CA LEU A 85 -21.10 -32.45 -28.25
C LEU A 85 -20.45 -31.17 -27.71
N PRO A 86 -20.86 -29.97 -28.17
CA PRO A 86 -20.41 -28.72 -27.58
C PRO A 86 -20.98 -28.62 -26.16
N CYS A 87 -20.10 -28.63 -25.16
CA CYS A 87 -20.46 -28.67 -23.75
C CYS A 87 -19.83 -27.50 -22.99
N ASN A 88 -20.65 -26.83 -22.18
CA ASN A 88 -20.24 -25.83 -21.21
C ASN A 88 -20.24 -26.44 -19.81
N TYR A 89 -19.08 -26.51 -19.18
CA TYR A 89 -18.91 -27.09 -17.86
C TYR A 89 -17.94 -26.28 -17.01
N PHE A 90 -17.90 -26.54 -15.70
CA PHE A 90 -17.02 -25.86 -14.77
C PHE A 90 -15.96 -26.82 -14.24
N ASN A 91 -14.69 -26.50 -14.46
CA ASN A 91 -13.57 -27.20 -13.85
C ASN A 91 -13.11 -26.46 -12.60
N ARG A 92 -12.89 -27.21 -11.51
CA ARG A 92 -12.25 -26.69 -10.31
C ARG A 92 -10.74 -26.69 -10.54
N ASP A 93 -10.18 -25.52 -10.82
CA ASP A 93 -8.84 -25.35 -11.37
C ASP A 93 -8.04 -24.33 -10.55
N GLU A 94 -6.74 -24.58 -10.41
CA GLU A 94 -5.78 -23.68 -9.75
C GLU A 94 -5.41 -22.50 -10.66
N ASN A 95 -5.64 -22.60 -11.97
CA ASN A 95 -5.25 -21.61 -12.96
C ASN A 95 -6.15 -20.36 -13.00
N ASN A 96 -6.38 -19.73 -11.85
CA ASN A 96 -7.19 -18.53 -11.67
C ASN A 96 -6.35 -17.25 -11.51
N ILE A 97 -6.99 -16.08 -11.58
CA ILE A 97 -6.28 -14.79 -11.57
C ILE A 97 -5.42 -14.57 -10.31
N LEU A 98 -5.84 -15.04 -9.13
CA LEU A 98 -5.06 -14.88 -7.89
C LEU A 98 -3.74 -15.63 -7.98
N ASN A 99 -3.79 -16.88 -8.44
CA ASN A 99 -2.60 -17.74 -8.56
C ASN A 99 -1.69 -17.31 -9.71
N LYS A 100 -2.28 -16.85 -10.82
CA LYS A 100 -1.53 -16.26 -11.93
C LYS A 100 -0.76 -15.02 -11.50
N THR A 101 -1.42 -14.12 -10.75
CA THR A 101 -0.79 -12.92 -10.21
C THR A 101 0.27 -13.27 -9.15
N LEU A 102 0.02 -14.27 -8.30
CA LEU A 102 1.02 -14.79 -7.37
C LEU A 102 2.29 -15.27 -8.09
N LEU A 103 2.14 -16.14 -9.09
CA LEU A 103 3.27 -16.65 -9.88
C LEU A 103 4.02 -15.50 -10.58
N ALA A 104 3.29 -14.56 -11.17
CA ALA A 104 3.91 -13.40 -11.81
C ALA A 104 4.67 -12.51 -10.81
N GLY A 105 4.15 -12.36 -9.59
CA GLY A 105 4.81 -11.66 -8.49
C GLY A 105 6.05 -12.37 -7.96
N LEU A 106 6.02 -13.68 -7.82
CA LEU A 106 7.19 -14.48 -7.44
C LEU A 106 8.29 -14.40 -8.51
N LYS A 107 7.92 -14.45 -9.80
CA LYS A 107 8.86 -14.22 -10.91
C LYS A 107 9.45 -12.81 -10.89
N LEU A 108 8.66 -11.80 -10.52
CA LEU A 108 9.20 -10.48 -10.25
C LEU A 108 10.23 -10.53 -9.12
N GLY A 109 9.90 -11.13 -7.98
CA GLY A 109 10.84 -11.32 -6.87
C GLY A 109 12.15 -12.01 -7.29
N LEU A 110 12.09 -13.04 -8.13
CA LEU A 110 13.28 -13.72 -8.69
C LEU A 110 14.24 -12.78 -9.44
N ASN A 111 13.70 -11.76 -10.11
CA ASN A 111 14.49 -10.80 -10.87
C ASN A 111 15.11 -9.72 -9.98
N LEU A 112 14.60 -9.57 -8.75
CA LEU A 112 14.98 -8.54 -7.79
C LEU A 112 15.93 -9.06 -6.71
N VAL A 113 15.78 -10.32 -6.34
CA VAL A 113 16.47 -10.92 -5.20
C VAL A 113 17.98 -10.98 -5.44
N LEU A 114 18.74 -10.56 -4.44
CA LEU A 114 20.20 -10.60 -4.44
C LEU A 114 20.72 -11.75 -3.58
N GLU A 115 19.99 -12.10 -2.52
CA GLU A 115 20.33 -13.22 -1.64
C GLU A 115 20.11 -14.56 -2.36
N THR A 116 21.15 -15.41 -2.36
CA THR A 116 21.20 -16.62 -3.18
C THR A 116 20.31 -17.74 -2.62
N GLY A 117 20.25 -17.90 -1.31
CA GLY A 117 19.40 -18.89 -0.64
C GLY A 117 17.91 -18.64 -0.92
N LEU A 118 17.47 -17.39 -0.79
CA LEU A 118 16.12 -16.93 -1.08
C LEU A 118 15.80 -17.07 -2.57
N LYS A 119 16.75 -16.80 -3.46
CA LYS A 119 16.59 -17.04 -4.89
C LYS A 119 16.29 -18.51 -5.20
N ILE A 120 17.01 -19.45 -4.59
CA ILE A 120 16.79 -20.89 -4.75
C ILE A 120 15.40 -21.28 -4.22
N LYS A 121 15.01 -20.76 -3.05
CA LYS A 121 13.69 -21.00 -2.45
C LYS A 121 12.56 -20.52 -3.37
N LEU A 122 12.67 -19.31 -3.91
CA LEU A 122 11.72 -18.76 -4.88
C LEU A 122 11.65 -19.57 -6.18
N GLN A 123 12.80 -20.00 -6.72
CA GLN A 123 12.85 -20.82 -7.93
C GLN A 123 12.05 -22.11 -7.77
N LYS A 124 12.24 -22.82 -6.64
CA LYS A 124 11.47 -24.02 -6.32
C LYS A 124 9.97 -23.75 -6.24
N LEU A 125 9.58 -22.64 -5.60
CA LEU A 125 8.19 -22.25 -5.48
C LEU A 125 7.54 -21.95 -6.84
N CYS A 126 8.22 -21.19 -7.69
CA CYS A 126 7.78 -20.90 -9.05
C CYS A 126 7.62 -22.17 -9.87
N PHE A 127 8.62 -23.07 -9.83
CA PHE A 127 8.58 -24.33 -10.57
C PHE A 127 7.36 -25.18 -10.18
N SER A 128 7.08 -25.31 -8.88
CA SER A 128 5.90 -26.05 -8.40
C SER A 128 4.58 -25.43 -8.86
N LEU A 129 4.47 -24.09 -8.88
CA LEU A 129 3.26 -23.41 -9.34
C LEU A 129 3.06 -23.52 -10.87
N GLU A 130 4.14 -23.52 -11.64
CA GLU A 130 4.10 -23.57 -13.12
C GLU A 130 3.50 -24.86 -13.68
N GLU A 131 3.47 -25.95 -12.90
CA GLU A 131 2.84 -27.21 -13.30
C GLU A 131 1.34 -27.04 -13.61
N ASN A 132 0.64 -26.20 -12.83
CA ASN A 132 -0.81 -26.03 -12.93
C ASN A 132 -1.25 -24.60 -13.26
N ILE A 133 -0.35 -23.61 -13.18
CA ILE A 133 -0.67 -22.20 -13.32
C ILE A 133 0.07 -21.60 -14.50
N SER A 134 -0.71 -21.04 -15.43
CA SER A 134 -0.15 -20.34 -16.60
C SER A 134 0.43 -18.99 -16.21
N ALA A 135 1.64 -18.70 -16.68
CA ALA A 135 2.26 -17.39 -16.47
C ALA A 135 1.45 -16.25 -17.15
N ILE A 136 1.45 -15.08 -16.51
CA ILE A 136 0.90 -13.84 -17.07
C ILE A 136 1.93 -12.72 -16.92
N THR A 137 1.80 -11.68 -17.74
CA THR A 137 2.53 -10.43 -17.53
C THR A 137 1.89 -9.68 -16.36
N LEU A 138 2.69 -9.36 -15.35
CA LEU A 138 2.25 -8.55 -14.23
C LEU A 138 2.00 -7.11 -14.69
N THR A 139 0.77 -6.64 -14.51
CA THR A 139 0.30 -5.29 -14.88
C THR A 139 -0.60 -4.73 -13.78
N ARG A 140 -0.76 -3.40 -13.71
CA ARG A 140 -1.76 -2.76 -12.83
C ARG A 140 -3.17 -3.36 -13.00
N ALA A 141 -3.56 -3.68 -14.23
CA ALA A 141 -4.86 -4.30 -14.52
C ALA A 141 -4.97 -5.72 -13.93
N SER A 142 -3.92 -6.53 -14.02
CA SER A 142 -3.88 -7.86 -13.40
C SER A 142 -3.92 -7.81 -11.88
N LEU A 143 -3.18 -6.88 -11.26
CA LEU A 143 -3.17 -6.66 -9.81
C LEU A 143 -4.55 -6.22 -9.31
N LYS A 144 -5.16 -5.23 -9.98
CA LYS A 144 -6.52 -4.78 -9.67
C LYS A 144 -7.54 -5.91 -9.80
N SER A 145 -7.44 -6.72 -10.85
CA SER A 145 -8.33 -7.87 -11.06
C SER A 145 -8.18 -8.94 -9.98
N ALA A 146 -6.95 -9.23 -9.57
CA ALA A 146 -6.67 -10.13 -8.45
C ALA A 146 -7.22 -9.58 -7.13
N ARG A 147 -6.99 -8.30 -6.83
CA ARG A 147 -7.50 -7.63 -5.63
C ARG A 147 -9.03 -7.66 -5.56
N ASN A 148 -9.70 -7.39 -6.68
CA ASN A 148 -11.16 -7.45 -6.79
C ASN A 148 -11.73 -8.88 -6.66
N SER A 149 -10.90 -9.91 -6.85
CA SER A 149 -11.29 -11.31 -6.71
C SER A 149 -11.18 -11.82 -5.26
N ILE A 150 -10.66 -11.00 -4.34
CA ILE A 150 -10.63 -11.32 -2.92
C ILE A 150 -12.05 -11.33 -2.35
N ASN A 151 -12.35 -12.37 -1.59
CA ASN A 151 -13.57 -12.58 -0.84
C ASN A 151 -13.24 -13.27 0.50
N ARG A 152 -14.27 -13.60 1.28
CA ARG A 152 -14.11 -14.23 2.60
C ARG A 152 -13.33 -15.55 2.60
N LEU A 153 -13.33 -16.30 1.49
CA LEU A 153 -12.71 -17.63 1.38
C LEU A 153 -11.22 -17.56 1.04
N ASN A 154 -10.76 -16.49 0.40
CA ASN A 154 -9.39 -16.34 -0.10
C ASN A 154 -8.71 -15.07 0.44
N ARG A 155 -9.21 -14.49 1.54
CA ARG A 155 -8.65 -13.31 2.22
C ARG A 155 -7.16 -13.41 2.53
N ARG A 156 -6.61 -14.64 2.64
CA ARG A 156 -5.17 -14.87 2.83
C ARG A 156 -4.30 -14.34 1.68
N TYR A 157 -4.85 -14.20 0.48
CA TYR A 157 -4.13 -13.59 -0.64
C TYR A 157 -3.92 -12.08 -0.49
N SER A 158 -4.58 -11.42 0.45
CA SER A 158 -4.42 -9.97 0.64
C SER A 158 -2.95 -9.60 0.93
N ALA A 159 -2.27 -10.32 1.82
CA ALA A 159 -0.88 -10.04 2.17
C ALA A 159 0.04 -10.22 0.96
N VAL A 160 -0.05 -11.38 0.29
CA VAL A 160 0.80 -11.68 -0.87
C VAL A 160 0.58 -10.69 -2.01
N LEU A 161 -0.66 -10.30 -2.29
CA LEU A 161 -0.97 -9.32 -3.34
C LEU A 161 -0.49 -7.91 -2.98
N GLU A 162 -0.50 -7.55 -1.70
CA GLU A 162 0.03 -6.25 -1.25
C GLU A 162 1.55 -6.20 -1.42
N VAL A 163 2.27 -7.25 -1.04
CA VAL A 163 3.73 -7.32 -1.26
C VAL A 163 4.07 -7.28 -2.75
N ILE A 164 3.33 -8.01 -3.59
CA ILE A 164 3.52 -7.96 -5.05
C ILE A 164 3.24 -6.55 -5.59
N ASN A 165 2.20 -5.88 -5.09
CA ASN A 165 1.88 -4.51 -5.47
C ASN A 165 3.02 -3.55 -5.13
N ILE A 166 3.59 -3.65 -3.92
CA ILE A 166 4.74 -2.86 -3.49
C ILE A 166 5.94 -3.09 -4.41
N LEU A 167 6.30 -4.36 -4.66
CA LEU A 167 7.42 -4.71 -5.54
C LEU A 167 7.20 -4.22 -6.98
N TYR A 168 5.95 -4.25 -7.45
CA TYR A 168 5.58 -3.79 -8.79
C TYR A 168 5.67 -2.28 -8.93
N GLU A 169 5.14 -1.49 -7.98
CA GLU A 169 5.25 -0.03 -8.02
C GLU A 169 6.67 0.47 -7.73
N SER A 170 7.53 -0.38 -7.16
CA SER A 170 8.96 -0.10 -6.98
C SER A 170 9.80 -0.28 -8.25
N GLN A 171 9.22 -0.81 -9.34
CA GLN A 171 9.85 -0.83 -10.65
C GLN A 171 9.97 0.61 -11.16
N GLY A 172 11.17 0.99 -11.61
CA GLY A 172 11.60 2.39 -11.77
C GLY A 172 10.60 3.37 -12.40
N ILE A 173 10.82 4.64 -12.09
CA ILE A 173 10.01 5.83 -12.42
C ILE A 173 9.36 5.73 -13.82
N GLN A 174 8.04 5.54 -13.87
CA GLN A 174 7.24 6.01 -15.00
C GLN A 174 7.30 7.53 -14.99
N LEU A 175 8.18 8.12 -15.79
CA LEU A 175 8.15 9.55 -16.05
C LEU A 175 6.85 9.85 -16.80
N GLU A 176 5.83 10.33 -16.07
CA GLU A 176 4.67 10.97 -16.68
C GLU A 176 5.16 12.10 -17.59
N GLY A 177 5.01 11.92 -18.90
CA GLY A 177 5.24 13.00 -19.88
C GLY A 177 6.16 12.70 -21.05
N SER A 178 6.77 11.51 -21.17
CA SER A 178 7.51 11.16 -22.38
C SER A 178 7.27 9.71 -22.80
N SER A 179 6.91 9.51 -24.06
CA SER A 179 6.63 8.22 -24.72
C SER A 179 7.87 7.30 -24.86
N LYS A 180 8.90 7.52 -24.03
CA LYS A 180 10.11 6.70 -23.98
C LYS A 180 10.16 5.98 -22.64
N HIS A 181 9.94 4.67 -22.68
CA HIS A 181 10.28 3.77 -21.60
C HIS A 181 11.79 3.79 -21.38
N ILE A 182 12.27 4.65 -20.48
CA ILE A 182 13.62 4.50 -19.94
C ILE A 182 13.52 3.41 -18.89
N ASN A 183 13.85 2.18 -19.27
CA ASN A 183 14.13 1.10 -18.32
C ASN A 183 15.41 1.48 -17.55
N LEU A 184 15.29 2.36 -16.57
CA LEU A 184 16.31 2.47 -15.53
C LEU A 184 16.32 1.11 -14.83
N ARG A 185 17.42 0.37 -14.96
CA ARG A 185 17.69 -0.87 -14.19
C ARG A 185 17.98 -0.50 -12.73
N GLY A 186 17.04 0.19 -12.09
CA GLY A 186 17.08 0.60 -10.71
C GLY A 186 15.67 0.51 -10.14
N TYR A 187 15.55 -0.18 -9.01
CA TYR A 187 14.31 -0.24 -8.24
C TYR A 187 14.38 0.81 -7.16
N PHE A 188 13.30 1.55 -6.98
CA PHE A 188 13.21 2.62 -6.00
C PHE A 188 11.97 2.40 -5.15
N PHE A 189 12.17 2.29 -3.84
CA PHE A 189 11.06 2.22 -2.91
C PHE A 189 10.74 3.64 -2.41
N ASP A 190 9.49 4.06 -2.59
CA ASP A 190 9.05 5.38 -2.17
C ASP A 190 8.89 5.44 -0.64
N MET A 191 9.97 5.86 0.03
CA MET A 191 9.98 6.04 1.48
C MET A 191 8.99 7.11 1.98
N ASN A 192 8.60 8.09 1.15
CA ASN A 192 7.59 9.06 1.56
C ASN A 192 6.21 8.39 1.61
N ALA A 193 5.82 7.68 0.55
CA ALA A 193 4.55 6.96 0.51
C ALA A 193 4.46 5.89 1.61
N PHE A 194 5.58 5.20 1.87
CA PHE A 194 5.68 4.26 2.99
C PHE A 194 5.46 4.94 4.34
N PHE A 195 6.13 6.06 4.60
CA PHE A 195 6.00 6.79 5.85
C PHE A 195 4.59 7.35 6.03
N GLU A 196 3.97 7.88 4.98
CA GLU A 196 2.56 8.29 4.99
C GLU A 196 1.64 7.11 5.35
N THR A 197 1.83 5.94 4.72
CA THR A 197 1.07 4.72 5.03
C THR A 197 1.26 4.29 6.49
N LEU A 198 2.49 4.34 7.00
CA LEU A 198 2.82 4.01 8.39
C LEU A 198 2.09 4.96 9.36
N ILE A 199 2.18 6.27 9.13
CA ILE A 199 1.50 7.28 9.95
C ILE A 199 -0.01 7.09 9.89
N GLY A 200 -0.59 6.94 8.70
CA GLY A 200 -2.03 6.71 8.55
C GLY A 200 -2.50 5.50 9.35
N ARG A 201 -1.73 4.41 9.34
CA ARG A 201 -2.03 3.24 10.17
C ARG A 201 -1.85 3.50 11.67
N LEU A 202 -0.81 4.21 12.10
CA LEU A 202 -0.64 4.59 13.50
C LEU A 202 -1.85 5.38 14.00
N LEU A 203 -2.27 6.39 13.23
CA LEU A 203 -3.40 7.25 13.57
C LEU A 203 -4.73 6.48 13.64
N GLN A 204 -4.88 5.36 12.93
CA GLN A 204 -6.07 4.49 13.08
C GLN A 204 -6.23 3.90 14.48
N ASN A 205 -5.17 3.85 15.30
CA ASN A 205 -5.21 3.40 16.69
C ASN A 205 -5.41 4.56 17.69
N CYS A 206 -5.96 5.69 17.25
CA CYS A 206 -6.41 6.71 18.20
C CYS A 206 -7.48 6.16 19.16
N SER A 207 -7.59 6.76 20.35
CA SER A 207 -8.61 6.42 21.34
C SER A 207 -10.03 6.56 20.80
N GLU A 208 -10.96 5.93 21.51
CA GLU A 208 -12.39 6.02 21.22
C GLU A 208 -12.85 7.49 21.06
N GLY A 209 -13.72 7.71 20.06
CA GLY A 209 -14.26 9.04 19.73
C GLY A 209 -13.46 9.82 18.68
N TYR A 210 -12.26 9.36 18.33
CA TYR A 210 -11.47 9.92 17.22
C TYR A 210 -11.63 9.10 15.94
N SER A 211 -11.60 9.78 14.79
CA SER A 211 -11.49 9.12 13.49
C SER A 211 -10.53 9.88 12.59
N VAL A 212 -9.88 9.15 11.67
CA VAL A 212 -8.91 9.72 10.74
C VAL A 212 -9.53 9.76 9.36
N LYS A 213 -9.38 10.90 8.69
CA LYS A 213 -9.75 11.05 7.28
C LYS A 213 -8.51 11.34 6.45
N ASP A 214 -8.17 10.40 5.58
CA ASP A 214 -7.07 10.54 4.63
C ASP A 214 -7.43 11.58 3.55
N GLN A 215 -6.42 12.32 3.08
CA GLN A 215 -6.51 13.30 1.99
C GLN A 215 -7.68 14.29 2.14
N TYR A 216 -7.79 14.88 3.32
CA TYR A 216 -8.87 15.82 3.63
C TYR A 216 -8.83 17.04 2.70
N SER A 217 -9.94 17.34 2.03
CA SER A 217 -9.98 18.47 1.08
C SER A 217 -10.47 19.74 1.76
N LEU A 218 -9.63 20.78 1.77
CA LEU A 218 -9.98 22.13 2.22
C LEU A 218 -10.75 22.86 1.10
N HIS A 219 -11.99 22.45 0.88
CA HIS A 219 -12.87 23.03 -0.13
C HIS A 219 -13.08 24.52 0.09
N ASP A 220 -13.27 25.25 -1.01
CA ASP A 220 -13.61 26.68 -1.02
C ASP A 220 -12.58 27.61 -0.36
N MET A 221 -11.40 27.09 0.03
CA MET A 221 -10.31 27.90 0.58
C MET A 221 -9.71 28.85 -0.47
N PHE A 222 -9.56 28.37 -1.70
CA PHE A 222 -9.17 29.19 -2.84
C PHE A 222 -10.30 29.14 -3.86
N ILE A 223 -10.79 30.29 -4.29
CA ILE A 223 -11.88 30.42 -5.27
C ILE A 223 -11.48 31.48 -6.28
N TYR A 224 -11.76 31.22 -7.56
CA TYR A 224 -11.62 32.27 -8.57
C TYR A 224 -12.73 33.30 -8.38
N THR A 225 -12.36 34.58 -8.34
CA THR A 225 -13.33 35.68 -8.33
C THR A 225 -14.24 35.60 -9.55
N SER A 226 -15.54 35.79 -9.34
CA SER A 226 -16.54 35.78 -10.41
C SER A 226 -16.18 36.74 -11.54
N GLY A 227 -16.24 36.27 -12.79
CA GLY A 227 -15.83 37.03 -13.98
C GLY A 227 -14.33 37.05 -14.28
N PHE A 228 -13.47 36.56 -13.38
CA PHE A 228 -12.00 36.55 -13.52
C PHE A 228 -11.41 35.13 -13.63
N ASN A 229 -12.10 34.27 -14.37
CA ASN A 229 -11.64 32.92 -14.71
C ASN A 229 -11.89 32.63 -16.21
N PRO A 230 -11.17 33.30 -17.12
CA PRO A 230 -11.48 33.28 -18.55
C PRO A 230 -11.36 31.89 -19.19
N CYS A 231 -10.57 31.00 -18.59
CA CYS A 231 -10.40 29.62 -19.04
C CYS A 231 -11.25 28.60 -18.25
N ASN A 232 -12.16 29.06 -17.39
CA ASN A 232 -13.00 28.23 -16.52
C ASN A 232 -12.22 27.11 -15.80
N ARG A 233 -11.04 27.46 -15.25
CA ARG A 233 -10.19 26.53 -14.53
C ARG A 233 -10.81 26.17 -13.18
N LYS A 234 -10.59 24.93 -12.76
CA LYS A 234 -10.95 24.49 -11.41
C LYS A 234 -10.09 25.21 -10.38
N SER A 235 -10.71 25.67 -9.31
CA SER A 235 -9.98 26.27 -8.20
C SER A 235 -9.09 25.23 -7.50
N PRO A 236 -7.88 25.63 -7.05
CA PRO A 236 -7.02 24.76 -6.27
C PRO A 236 -7.70 24.35 -4.95
N THR A 237 -7.54 23.08 -4.57
CA THR A 237 -8.03 22.57 -3.27
C THR A 237 -6.85 21.98 -2.51
N PRO A 238 -6.35 22.66 -1.47
CA PRO A 238 -5.27 22.13 -0.65
C PRO A 238 -5.74 20.88 0.09
N ARG A 239 -4.81 19.91 0.24
CA ARG A 239 -5.10 18.59 0.81
C ARG A 239 -4.00 18.18 1.78
N PRO A 240 -4.18 18.37 3.09
CA PRO A 240 -3.37 17.71 4.09
C PRO A 240 -3.46 16.18 3.94
N ASP A 241 -2.37 15.48 4.27
CA ASP A 241 -2.34 14.02 4.19
C ASP A 241 -3.42 13.40 5.11
N PHE A 242 -3.63 13.97 6.30
CA PHE A 242 -4.67 13.51 7.25
C PHE A 242 -5.41 14.66 7.93
N ALA A 243 -6.68 14.42 8.25
CA ALA A 243 -7.43 15.19 9.23
C ALA A 243 -7.88 14.28 10.38
N LEU A 244 -7.54 14.68 11.61
CA LEU A 244 -8.05 14.03 12.80
C LEU A 244 -9.40 14.64 13.16
N MET A 245 -10.40 13.78 13.31
CA MET A 245 -11.77 14.15 13.60
C MET A 245 -12.13 13.75 15.03
N LYS A 246 -12.88 14.60 15.72
CA LYS A 246 -13.54 14.28 16.99
C LYS A 246 -14.98 14.76 16.91
N GLU A 247 -15.93 13.85 17.17
CA GLU A 247 -17.38 14.16 17.14
C GLU A 247 -17.82 14.86 15.82
N GLY A 248 -17.24 14.44 14.69
CA GLY A 248 -17.57 14.99 13.37
C GLY A 248 -16.90 16.32 13.02
N ARG A 249 -16.07 16.88 13.90
CA ARG A 249 -15.28 18.11 13.64
C ARG A 249 -13.81 17.80 13.47
N VAL A 250 -13.14 18.53 12.58
CA VAL A 250 -11.68 18.43 12.41
C VAL A 250 -11.00 19.13 13.58
N VAL A 251 -10.23 18.38 14.36
CA VAL A 251 -9.46 18.90 15.51
C VAL A 251 -7.99 19.11 15.18
N LYS A 252 -7.42 18.39 14.22
CA LYS A 252 -6.04 18.61 13.74
C LYS A 252 -5.91 18.32 12.25
N LEU A 253 -5.08 19.11 11.58
CA LEU A 253 -4.59 18.85 10.22
C LEU A 253 -3.16 18.35 10.31
N LEU A 254 -2.88 17.22 9.69
CA LEU A 254 -1.60 16.53 9.77
C LEU A 254 -1.03 16.27 8.37
N ASP A 255 0.28 16.43 8.23
CA ASP A 255 1.03 16.05 7.02
C ASP A 255 2.17 15.12 7.44
N ALA A 256 2.39 14.01 6.74
CA ALA A 256 3.48 13.08 7.01
C ALA A 256 4.57 13.24 5.95
N LYS A 257 5.82 13.46 6.36
CA LYS A 257 6.94 13.61 5.42
C LYS A 257 8.17 12.88 5.90
N TYR A 258 8.71 12.00 5.05
CA TYR A 258 9.95 11.28 5.31
C TYR A 258 11.16 12.20 5.05
N LYS A 259 11.42 13.09 6.02
CA LYS A 259 12.56 14.02 6.02
C LYS A 259 13.12 14.12 7.43
N ASP A 260 14.42 14.21 7.52
CA ASP A 260 15.09 14.59 8.77
C ASP A 260 14.90 16.09 9.01
N LEU A 261 13.84 16.42 9.75
CA LEU A 261 13.56 17.79 10.22
C LEU A 261 14.12 18.04 11.63
N TRP A 262 14.84 17.07 12.19
CA TRP A 262 15.54 17.21 13.46
C TRP A 262 16.87 17.93 13.24
N GLU A 263 17.66 17.46 12.28
CA GLU A 263 18.95 18.08 11.94
C GLU A 263 18.81 19.20 10.90
N ARG A 264 17.73 19.19 10.11
CA ARG A 264 17.53 20.15 9.00
C ARG A 264 16.31 21.02 9.23
N SER A 265 16.44 22.30 8.87
CA SER A 265 15.32 23.24 8.90
C SER A 265 14.17 22.82 7.98
N LEU A 266 12.93 23.11 8.38
CA LEU A 266 11.74 22.95 7.55
C LEU A 266 11.87 23.75 6.23
N PRO A 267 11.80 23.09 5.06
CA PRO A 267 11.89 23.79 3.78
C PRO A 267 10.75 24.81 3.59
N ALA A 268 11.06 25.98 3.02
CA ALA A 268 10.11 27.08 2.86
C ALA A 268 8.80 26.67 2.14
N LYS A 269 8.90 25.84 1.08
CA LYS A 269 7.72 25.35 0.36
C LYS A 269 6.75 24.57 1.27
N MET A 270 7.29 23.76 2.18
CA MET A 270 6.49 22.98 3.13
C MET A 270 5.92 23.89 4.22
N LEU A 271 6.73 24.83 4.73
CA LEU A 271 6.27 25.83 5.68
C LEU A 271 5.09 26.64 5.13
N TYR A 272 5.16 27.10 3.89
CA TYR A 272 4.07 27.86 3.26
C TYR A 272 2.79 27.02 3.09
N GLN A 273 2.94 25.75 2.72
CA GLN A 273 1.80 24.84 2.63
C GLN A 273 1.14 24.60 4.00
N LEU A 274 1.94 24.33 5.03
CA LEU A 274 1.44 24.13 6.40
C LEU A 274 0.85 25.42 6.98
N ALA A 275 1.42 26.58 6.66
CA ALA A 275 0.89 27.87 7.06
C ALA A 275 -0.50 28.12 6.47
N ILE A 276 -0.70 27.78 5.19
CA ILE A 276 -2.02 27.82 4.54
C ILE A 276 -3.01 26.93 5.32
N TYR A 277 -2.63 25.69 5.64
CA TYR A 277 -3.49 24.79 6.42
C TYR A 277 -3.86 25.38 7.79
N ALA A 278 -2.88 25.90 8.52
CA ALA A 278 -3.08 26.46 9.85
C ALA A 278 -3.97 27.73 9.80
N VAL A 279 -3.74 28.63 8.84
CA VAL A 279 -4.52 29.87 8.69
C VAL A 279 -5.96 29.62 8.24
N SER A 280 -6.29 28.44 7.69
CA SER A 280 -7.67 28.06 7.38
C SER A 280 -8.60 28.09 8.61
N GLY A 281 -8.02 28.09 9.82
CA GLY A 281 -8.76 28.07 11.08
C GLY A 281 -9.28 26.70 11.48
N ILE A 282 -9.20 25.71 10.59
CA ILE A 282 -9.52 24.31 10.87
C ILE A 282 -8.38 23.70 11.71
N GLY A 283 -8.73 22.91 12.72
CA GLY A 283 -7.75 22.29 13.61
C GLY A 283 -7.05 23.29 14.54
N ASP A 284 -7.85 24.16 15.16
CA ASP A 284 -7.43 25.15 16.17
C ASP A 284 -6.34 26.11 15.68
N LYS A 285 -6.41 26.51 14.41
CA LYS A 285 -5.41 27.37 13.74
C LYS A 285 -4.00 26.77 13.76
N THR A 286 -3.90 25.44 13.78
CA THR A 286 -2.64 24.72 13.74
C THR A 286 -2.58 23.72 12.59
N ALA A 287 -1.38 23.53 12.06
CA ALA A 287 -1.06 22.43 11.16
C ALA A 287 0.18 21.71 11.68
N THR A 288 0.11 20.39 11.75
CA THR A 288 1.21 19.56 12.27
C THR A 288 1.87 18.79 11.15
N ILE A 289 3.19 18.82 11.08
CA ILE A 289 3.97 17.92 10.24
C ILE A 289 4.61 16.84 11.10
N LEU A 290 4.29 15.59 10.78
CA LEU A 290 4.89 14.39 11.35
C LEU A 290 6.10 14.01 10.52
N TYR A 291 7.24 13.78 11.17
CA TYR A 291 8.48 13.41 10.49
C TYR A 291 9.26 12.37 11.30
N PRO A 292 10.00 11.46 10.64
CA PRO A 292 10.75 10.41 11.34
C PRO A 292 11.98 10.98 12.05
N THR A 293 12.33 10.40 13.19
CA THR A 293 13.60 10.65 13.87
C THR A 293 14.14 9.36 14.50
N LEU A 294 15.46 9.35 14.71
CA LEU A 294 16.18 8.33 15.48
C LEU A 294 16.70 8.88 16.81
N SER A 295 16.34 10.13 17.17
CA SER A 295 16.71 10.72 18.44
C SER A 295 16.00 10.01 19.59
N ASP A 296 16.74 9.68 20.65
CA ASP A 296 16.21 9.03 21.86
C ASP A 296 15.21 9.90 22.63
N ILE A 297 15.38 11.23 22.55
CA ILE A 297 14.52 12.22 23.23
C ILE A 297 14.03 13.22 22.18
N PRO A 298 13.06 12.83 21.36
CA PRO A 298 12.54 13.70 20.32
C PRO A 298 11.67 14.80 20.95
N ALA A 299 11.90 16.05 20.57
CA ALA A 299 11.15 17.20 21.08
C ALA A 299 10.36 17.91 19.96
N THR A 300 9.14 18.30 20.28
CA THR A 300 8.28 19.06 19.36
C THR A 300 8.81 20.48 19.18
N ALA A 301 8.89 20.93 17.93
CA ALA A 301 9.18 22.32 17.60
C ALA A 301 7.93 23.04 17.11
N LYS A 302 7.85 24.36 17.33
CA LYS A 302 6.69 25.18 16.97
C LYS A 302 7.14 26.46 16.27
N ILE A 303 6.50 26.79 15.16
CA ILE A 303 6.71 28.03 14.41
C ILE A 303 5.40 28.82 14.44
N ASP A 304 5.44 30.00 15.05
CA ASP A 304 4.29 30.91 15.08
C ASP A 304 4.22 31.79 13.83
N ILE A 305 3.01 31.96 13.31
CA ILE A 305 2.70 32.81 12.17
C ILE A 305 2.03 34.06 12.75
N ASN A 306 2.76 35.16 12.76
CA ASN A 306 2.30 36.41 13.32
C ASN A 306 1.91 37.39 12.21
N ASP A 307 0.93 38.24 12.50
CA ASP A 307 0.66 39.43 11.71
C ASP A 307 1.81 40.43 11.92
N PRO A 308 2.54 40.83 10.87
CA PRO A 308 3.68 41.75 11.01
C PRO A 308 3.26 43.18 11.40
N VAL A 309 1.97 43.53 11.25
CA VAL A 309 1.45 44.87 11.58
C VAL A 309 0.89 44.89 13.00
N THR A 310 0.08 43.91 13.37
CA THR A 310 -0.56 43.87 14.70
C THR A 310 0.26 43.12 15.74
N CYS A 311 1.33 42.43 15.35
CA CYS A 311 2.12 41.50 16.17
C CYS A 311 1.29 40.37 16.82
N GLY A 312 0.05 40.18 16.38
CA GLY A 312 -0.83 39.12 16.89
C GLY A 312 -0.51 37.77 16.26
N ASN A 313 -0.61 36.70 17.04
CA ASN A 313 -0.51 35.33 16.52
C ASN A 313 -1.76 34.99 15.71
N ILE A 314 -1.56 34.63 14.44
CA ILE A 314 -2.62 34.24 13.51
C ILE A 314 -2.83 32.73 13.57
N ALA A 315 -1.74 31.97 13.57
CA ALA A 315 -1.72 30.51 13.47
C ALA A 315 -0.35 29.96 13.89
N SER A 316 -0.24 28.63 13.99
CA SER A 316 1.04 27.97 14.28
C SER A 316 1.26 26.70 13.44
N VAL A 317 2.52 26.43 13.11
CA VAL A 317 2.97 25.15 12.52
C VAL A 317 3.71 24.36 13.57
N ILE A 318 3.33 23.10 13.76
CA ILE A 318 3.92 22.17 14.73
C ILE A 318 4.76 21.15 13.96
N LEU A 319 6.03 20.99 14.34
CA LEU A 319 6.91 19.96 13.82
C LEU A 319 7.00 18.87 14.88
N GLN A 320 6.30 17.77 14.62
CA GLN A 320 6.19 16.66 15.54
C GLN A 320 7.08 15.49 15.09
N PRO A 321 8.14 15.17 15.85
CA PRO A 321 8.95 13.99 15.56
C PRO A 321 8.23 12.68 15.90
N VAL A 322 8.53 11.64 15.14
CA VAL A 322 8.08 10.25 15.35
C VAL A 322 9.31 9.35 15.46
N ASN A 323 9.56 8.80 16.64
CA ASN A 323 10.70 7.91 16.88
C ASN A 323 10.41 6.52 16.31
N LEU A 324 11.10 6.18 15.22
CA LEU A 324 10.83 4.94 14.48
C LEU A 324 11.27 3.67 15.23
N GLU A 325 12.27 3.76 16.12
CA GLU A 325 12.72 2.63 16.93
C GLU A 325 11.70 2.29 18.00
N LYS A 326 11.25 3.30 18.76
CA LYS A 326 10.18 3.18 19.75
C LYS A 326 8.89 2.65 19.10
N VAL A 327 8.49 3.18 17.95
CA VAL A 327 7.32 2.64 17.22
C VAL A 327 7.51 1.17 16.90
N ALA A 328 8.68 0.76 16.39
CA ALA A 328 8.92 -0.63 16.00
C ALA A 328 8.90 -1.61 17.20
N GLU A 329 9.29 -1.15 18.38
CA GLU A 329 9.18 -1.90 19.64
C GLU A 329 7.70 -2.07 20.03
N ILE A 330 6.96 -0.95 20.10
CA ILE A 330 5.59 -0.92 20.59
C ILE A 330 4.63 -1.68 19.67
N VAL A 331 4.79 -1.58 18.34
CA VAL A 331 3.90 -2.29 17.39
C VAL A 331 4.04 -3.81 17.44
N SER A 332 5.11 -4.33 18.07
CA SER A 332 5.29 -5.76 18.34
C SER A 332 4.73 -6.17 19.72
N GLY A 333 4.24 -5.21 20.50
CA GLY A 333 3.90 -5.33 21.92
C GLY A 333 2.44 -5.00 22.24
N ASP A 334 2.20 -4.21 23.29
CA ASP A 334 0.87 -3.89 23.80
C ASP A 334 0.17 -2.78 22.99
N LEU A 335 -1.08 -3.05 22.57
CA LEU A 335 -1.91 -2.08 21.88
C LEU A 335 -2.19 -0.83 22.75
N GLY A 336 -2.28 -0.97 24.07
CA GLY A 336 -2.49 0.16 24.98
C GLY A 336 -1.32 1.15 24.97
N GLU A 337 -0.09 0.63 24.92
CA GLU A 337 1.12 1.45 24.79
C GLU A 337 1.18 2.16 23.43
N LEU A 338 0.74 1.48 22.36
CA LEU A 338 0.63 2.08 21.03
C LEU A 338 -0.35 3.25 21.01
N MET A 339 -1.53 3.05 21.61
CA MET A 339 -2.55 4.10 21.71
C MET A 339 -2.04 5.30 22.52
N GLY A 340 -1.31 5.06 23.61
CA GLY A 340 -0.67 6.10 24.42
C GLY A 340 0.36 6.90 23.61
N TYR A 341 1.23 6.21 22.88
CA TYR A 341 2.22 6.86 22.02
C TYR A 341 1.59 7.65 20.87
N VAL A 342 0.52 7.13 20.26
CA VAL A 342 -0.22 7.83 19.21
C VAL A 342 -0.83 9.13 19.76
N MET A 343 -1.31 9.14 21.01
CA MET A 343 -1.80 10.36 21.63
C MET A 343 -0.69 11.38 21.91
N GLU A 344 0.49 10.93 22.34
CA GLU A 344 1.67 11.78 22.57
C GLU A 344 2.16 12.47 21.28
N ILE A 345 2.10 11.80 20.13
CA ILE A 345 2.45 12.43 18.85
C ILE A 345 1.32 13.31 18.30
N ILE A 346 0.10 13.21 18.84
CA ILE A 346 -1.02 14.05 18.40
C ILE A 346 -1.13 15.30 19.26
N TYR A 347 -0.94 15.22 20.58
CA TYR A 347 -1.15 16.28 21.56
C TYR A 347 0.13 16.66 22.28
#